data_AF-A0A4V3BMP7-F1
#
_entry.id   AF-A0A4V3BMP7-F1
#
_cell.length_a   1.000
_cell.length_b   1.000
_cell.length_c   1.000
_cell.angle_alpha   90.00
_cell.angle_beta   90.00
_cell.angle_gamma   90.00
#
_symmetry.space_group_name_H-M   'P 1'
#
loop_
_entity.id
_entity.type
_entity.pdbx_description
1 polymer ?
#
loop_
_entity_poly.entity_id
_entity_poly.type
_entity_poly.pdbx_seq_one_letter_code
_entity_poly.pdbx_strand_id
1 'polypeptide(L)'
;MFTGDIDDNIFTLVKTFYACGFRTFASLEKLVREDAESVSPDLLWGWSLTATFNSSGVLGFVLRATKPHCALCRYSRKTLNADISTLSEMLQLHVAGLRES
;
A
#
# COMPACT_ATOMS: atom_id res chain seq x y z
N MET A 1 13.69 4.91 -19.42
CA MET A 1 14.43 4.09 -18.45
C MET A 1 14.17 4.69 -17.07
N PHE A 2 13.09 4.28 -16.39
CA PHE A 2 12.66 4.76 -15.06
C PHE A 2 11.84 3.64 -14.39
N THR A 3 12.38 2.43 -14.37
CA THR A 3 11.69 1.25 -13.80
C THR A 3 12.28 0.84 -12.44
N GLY A 4 13.49 1.30 -12.08
CA GLY A 4 14.16 0.91 -10.83
C GLY A 4 13.41 1.30 -9.55
N ASP A 5 13.01 2.56 -9.40
CA ASP A 5 12.39 3.05 -8.15
C ASP A 5 11.05 2.37 -7.81
N ILE A 6 10.26 1.99 -8.82
CA ILE A 6 8.95 1.39 -8.59
C ILE A 6 9.12 -0.06 -8.17
N ASP A 7 9.98 -0.79 -8.87
CA ASP A 7 10.27 -2.19 -8.59
C ASP A 7 10.89 -2.34 -7.18
N ASP A 8 11.77 -1.43 -6.77
CA ASP A 8 12.36 -1.41 -5.42
C ASP A 8 11.33 -1.10 -4.33
N ASN A 9 10.41 -0.16 -4.57
CA ASN A 9 9.34 0.16 -3.62
C ASN A 9 8.32 -0.98 -3.50
N ILE A 10 7.93 -1.59 -4.62
CA ILE A 10 7.06 -2.79 -4.62
C ILE A 10 7.75 -3.93 -3.87
N PHE A 11 9.03 -4.17 -4.15
CA PHE A 11 9.80 -5.22 -3.49
C PHE A 11 9.89 -4.98 -1.98
N THR A 12 10.11 -3.73 -1.57
CA THR A 12 10.15 -3.32 -0.17
C THR A 12 8.82 -3.52 0.52
N LEU A 13 7.72 -3.10 -0.11
CA LEU A 13 6.36 -3.26 0.41
C LEU A 13 6.03 -4.74 0.59
N VAL A 14 6.29 -5.57 -0.43
CA VAL A 14 6.09 -7.03 -0.39
C VAL A 14 6.95 -7.68 0.69
N LYS A 15 8.25 -7.35 0.76
CA LYS A 15 9.18 -7.91 1.75
C LYS A 15 8.74 -7.59 3.18
N THR A 16 8.32 -6.35 3.42
CA THR A 16 7.83 -5.90 4.72
C THR A 16 6.52 -6.62 5.10
N PHE A 17 5.65 -6.81 4.12
CA PHE A 17 4.42 -7.58 4.27
C PHE A 17 4.68 -9.03 4.66
N TYR A 18 5.64 -9.70 3.98
CA TYR A 18 6.03 -11.07 4.30
C TYR A 18 6.71 -11.20 5.67
N ALA A 19 7.55 -10.22 6.06
CA ALA A 19 8.28 -10.27 7.31
C ALA A 19 7.38 -10.14 8.54
N CYS A 20 6.28 -9.41 8.44
CA CYS A 20 5.42 -9.06 9.57
C CYS A 20 4.00 -9.67 9.49
N GLY A 21 3.63 -10.25 8.34
CA GLY A 21 2.46 -11.11 8.17
C GLY A 21 1.13 -10.39 8.36
N PHE A 22 0.16 -11.09 8.96
CA PHE A 22 -1.24 -10.64 9.07
C PHE A 22 -1.42 -9.33 9.85
N ARG A 23 -0.50 -9.00 10.77
CA ARG A 23 -0.55 -7.74 11.54
C ARG A 23 -0.31 -6.54 10.64
N THR A 24 0.61 -6.66 9.70
CA THR A 24 0.92 -5.62 8.70
C THR A 24 -0.20 -5.43 7.70
N PHE A 25 -0.93 -6.51 7.38
CA PHE A 25 -2.15 -6.41 6.58
C PHE A 25 -3.18 -5.51 7.27
N ALA A 26 -3.52 -5.82 8.52
CA ALA A 26 -4.52 -5.05 9.26
C ALA A 26 -4.09 -3.59 9.46
N SER A 27 -2.81 -3.35 9.74
CA SER A 27 -2.26 -2.00 9.86
C SER A 27 -2.30 -1.23 8.55
N LEU A 28 -1.91 -1.83 7.43
CA LEU A 28 -1.93 -1.16 6.12
C LEU A 28 -3.37 -0.86 5.70
N GLU A 29 -4.30 -1.80 5.88
CA GLU A 29 -5.72 -1.59 5.60
C GLU A 29 -6.29 -0.44 6.45
N LYS A 30 -5.92 -0.39 7.73
CA LYS A 30 -6.32 0.68 8.64
C LYS A 30 -5.75 2.04 8.20
N LEU A 31 -4.45 2.12 7.92
CA LEU A 31 -3.79 3.35 7.47
C LEU A 31 -4.43 3.89 6.18
N VAL A 32 -4.66 3.01 5.21
CA VAL A 32 -5.29 3.37 3.95
C VAL A 32 -6.73 3.87 4.15
N ARG A 33 -7.47 3.28 5.10
CA ARG A 33 -8.82 3.74 5.44
C ARG A 33 -8.81 5.08 6.15
N GLU A 34 -7.94 5.25 7.14
CA GLU A 34 -7.78 6.51 7.88
C GLU A 34 -7.36 7.66 6.95
N ASP A 35 -6.46 7.38 6.00
CA ASP A 35 -6.07 8.34 4.97
C ASP A 35 -7.25 8.69 4.05
N ALA A 36 -7.99 7.69 3.57
CA ALA A 36 -9.14 7.91 2.70
C ALA A 36 -10.31 8.66 3.39
N GLU A 37 -10.45 8.54 4.71
CA GLU A 37 -11.43 9.26 5.53
C GLU A 37 -10.93 10.64 5.99
N SER A 38 -9.64 10.94 5.81
CA SER A 38 -9.06 12.24 6.14
C SER A 38 -9.59 13.35 5.24
N VAL A 39 -9.68 14.56 5.82
CA VAL A 39 -10.04 15.79 5.07
C VAL A 39 -8.95 16.15 4.06
N SER A 40 -7.70 15.77 4.34
CA SER A 40 -6.54 15.91 3.46
C SER A 40 -5.86 14.55 3.34
N PRO A 41 -6.24 13.70 2.37
CA PRO A 41 -5.57 12.43 2.12
C PRO A 41 -4.17 12.68 1.56
N ASP A 42 -3.17 12.00 2.12
CA ASP A 42 -1.80 12.00 1.61
C ASP A 42 -1.69 11.13 0.33
N LEU A 43 -2.56 10.11 0.20
CA LEU A 43 -2.64 9.27 -0.99
C LEU A 43 -3.54 9.89 -2.07
N LEU A 44 -3.09 9.82 -3.32
CA LEU A 44 -3.85 10.35 -4.45
C LEU A 44 -4.99 9.41 -4.86
N TRP A 45 -4.87 8.12 -4.50
CA TRP A 45 -5.86 7.09 -4.72
C TRP A 45 -6.33 6.48 -3.41
N GLY A 46 -7.62 6.17 -3.33
CA GLY A 46 -8.12 5.26 -2.32
C GLY A 46 -7.59 3.87 -2.61
N TRP A 47 -6.97 3.24 -1.63
CA TRP A 47 -6.47 1.87 -1.74
C TRP A 47 -7.40 0.91 -0.99
N SER A 48 -7.41 -0.36 -1.38
CA SER A 48 -8.13 -1.41 -0.68
C SER A 48 -7.33 -2.69 -0.71
N LEU A 49 -7.18 -3.30 0.46
CA LEU A 49 -6.45 -4.54 0.63
C LEU A 49 -7.46 -5.68 0.69
N THR A 50 -7.41 -6.59 -0.27
CA THR A 50 -8.29 -7.77 -0.31
C THR A 50 -7.45 -9.02 -0.14
N ALA A 51 -7.75 -9.81 0.89
CA ALA A 51 -7.20 -11.15 1.03
C ALA A 51 -7.97 -12.12 0.12
N THR A 52 -7.28 -12.75 -0.82
CA THR A 52 -7.87 -13.70 -1.78
C THR A 52 -7.05 -14.97 -1.84
N PHE A 53 -7.71 -16.13 -1.75
CA PHE A 53 -7.03 -17.40 -1.98
C PHE A 53 -6.72 -17.59 -3.46
N ASN A 54 -5.51 -18.05 -3.78
CA ASN A 54 -5.16 -18.45 -5.14
C ASN A 54 -5.69 -19.86 -5.44
N SER A 55 -5.56 -20.29 -6.70
CA SER A 55 -5.98 -21.63 -7.16
C SER A 55 -5.25 -22.79 -6.46
N SER A 56 -4.15 -22.49 -5.76
CA SER A 56 -3.37 -23.46 -4.97
C SER A 56 -3.75 -23.45 -3.49
N GLY A 57 -4.79 -22.71 -3.08
CA GLY A 57 -5.23 -22.63 -1.68
C GLY A 57 -4.33 -21.79 -0.77
N VAL A 58 -3.38 -21.05 -1.34
CA VAL A 58 -2.51 -20.12 -0.60
C VAL A 58 -3.20 -18.77 -0.50
N LEU A 59 -3.24 -18.21 0.70
CA LEU A 59 -3.77 -16.88 0.94
C LEU A 59 -2.84 -15.84 0.32
N GLY A 60 -3.31 -15.17 -0.73
CA GLY A 60 -2.67 -14.02 -1.35
C GLY A 60 -3.32 -12.73 -0.86
N PHE A 61 -2.54 -11.65 -0.83
CA PHE A 61 -3.04 -10.33 -0.52
C PHE A 61 -2.94 -9.47 -1.77
N VAL A 62 -4.06 -8.85 -2.15
CA VAL A 62 -4.16 -8.01 -3.33
C VAL A 62 -4.44 -6.60 -2.90
N LEU A 63 -3.49 -5.71 -3.19
CA LEU A 63 -3.66 -4.28 -3.05
C LEU A 63 -4.29 -3.73 -4.34
N ARG A 64 -5.51 -3.17 -4.25
CA ARG A 64 -6.23 -2.56 -5.38
C ARG A 64 -6.42 -1.07 -5.14
N ALA A 65 -6.08 -0.27 -6.14
CA ALA A 65 -6.55 1.11 -6.20
C ALA A 65 -8.07 1.10 -6.51
N THR A 66 -8.87 1.76 -5.70
CA THR A 66 -10.33 1.78 -5.81
C THR A 66 -10.81 3.05 -6.48
N LYS A 67 -10.74 4.19 -5.79
CA LYS A 67 -11.29 5.47 -6.25
C LYS A 67 -10.22 6.54 -6.18
N PRO A 68 -9.86 7.21 -7.29
CA PRO A 68 -8.93 8.32 -7.22
C PRO A 68 -9.60 9.48 -6.47
N HIS A 69 -8.88 10.09 -5.52
CA HIS A 69 -9.36 11.25 -4.78
C HIS A 69 -9.45 12.49 -5.69
N CYS A 70 -8.67 12.51 -6.78
CA CYS A 70 -8.72 13.54 -7.81
C CYS A 70 -8.99 12.96 -9.21
N ALA A 71 -9.94 13.54 -9.96
CA ALA A 71 -10.32 13.09 -11.30
C ALA A 71 -9.16 13.14 -12.32
N LEU A 72 -8.20 14.05 -12.13
CA LEU A 72 -7.02 14.20 -12.99
C LEU A 72 -6.00 13.06 -12.78
N CYS A 73 -5.99 12.43 -11.60
CA CYS A 73 -5.08 11.33 -11.27
C CYS A 73 -5.46 10.02 -11.97
N ARG A 74 -6.70 9.89 -12.46
CA ARG A 74 -7.26 8.67 -13.07
C ARG A 74 -6.43 8.07 -14.21
N TYR A 75 -5.65 8.89 -14.94
CA TYR A 75 -4.91 8.45 -16.14
C TYR A 75 -3.38 8.51 -15.98
N SER A 76 -2.86 8.88 -14.81
CA SER A 76 -1.41 9.03 -14.60
C SER A 76 -0.82 7.84 -13.85
N ARG A 77 0.00 7.01 -14.54
CA ARG A 77 0.79 5.97 -13.86
C ARG A 77 1.76 6.55 -12.83
N LYS A 78 2.18 7.81 -12.97
CA LYS A 78 3.10 8.46 -12.03
C LYS A 78 2.48 8.67 -10.65
N THR A 79 1.16 8.89 -10.57
CA THR A 79 0.49 9.07 -9.28
C THR A 79 0.37 7.76 -8.51
N LEU A 80 0.20 6.64 -9.21
CA LEU A 80 0.20 5.31 -8.58
C LEU A 80 1.58 4.97 -8.02
N ASN A 81 2.65 5.36 -8.72
CA ASN A 81 4.02 5.13 -8.25
C ASN A 81 4.34 5.95 -6.99
N ALA A 82 3.93 7.23 -6.98
CA ALA A 82 4.06 8.08 -5.80
C ALA A 82 3.33 7.47 -4.59
N ASP A 83 2.08 7.03 -4.79
CA ASP A 83 1.31 6.36 -3.75
C ASP A 83 1.99 5.07 -3.26
N ILE A 84 2.60 4.26 -4.15
CA ILE A 84 3.32 3.05 -3.74
C ILE A 84 4.54 3.40 -2.88
N SER A 85 5.30 4.46 -3.21
CA SER A 85 6.40 4.94 -2.38
C SER A 85 5.91 5.41 -1.02
N THR A 86 4.86 6.23 -0.97
CA THR A 86 4.24 6.70 0.27
C THR A 86 3.73 5.56 1.13
N LEU A 87 3.05 4.57 0.54
CA LEU A 87 2.59 3.37 1.25
C LEU A 87 3.76 2.57 1.84
N SER A 88 4.86 2.45 1.11
CA SER A 88 6.08 1.79 1.60
C SER A 88 6.67 2.53 2.80
N GLU A 89 6.77 3.85 2.73
CA GLU A 89 7.26 4.69 3.84
C GLU A 89 6.36 4.61 5.07
N MET A 90 5.04 4.77 4.91
CA MET A 90 4.06 4.66 6.00
C MET A 90 4.14 3.28 6.68
N LEU A 91 4.29 2.22 5.89
CA LEU A 91 4.40 0.86 6.39
C LEU A 91 5.71 0.66 7.18
N GLN A 92 6.83 1.17 6.67
CA GLN A 92 8.12 1.08 7.34
C GLN A 92 8.12 1.84 8.67
N LEU A 93 7.57 3.06 8.70
CA LEU A 93 7.43 3.85 9.92
C LEU A 93 6.57 3.12 10.96
N HIS A 94 5.45 2.54 10.53
CA HIS A 94 4.56 1.79 11.41
C HIS A 94 5.22 0.50 11.95
N VAL A 95 5.95 -0.24 11.11
CA VAL A 95 6.68 -1.45 11.54
C VAL A 95 7.86 -1.11 12.45
N ALA A 96 8.55 0.01 12.21
CA ALA A 96 9.60 0.50 13.10
C ALA A 96 9.03 0.83 14.49
N GLY A 97 7.90 1.54 14.54
CA GLY A 97 7.21 1.83 15.81
C GLY A 97 6.70 0.59 16.54
N LEU A 98 6.30 -0.46 15.81
CA LEU A 98 5.91 -1.75 16.40
C LEU A 98 7.08 -2.58 16.94
N ARG A 99 8.32 -2.30 16.53
CA ARG A 99 9.53 -2.98 17.02
C ARG A 99 10.09 -2.36 18.30
N GLU A 100 9.72 -1.12 18.62
CA GLU A 100 10.17 -0.39 19.81
C GLU A 100 9.19 -0.48 21.00
N SER A 101 8.06 -1.16 20.84
CA SER A 101 7.07 -1.44 21.91
C SER A 101 7.11 -2.89 22.37
#